data_AF-A0A370KJ79-F1
#
_entry.id   AF-A0A370KJ79-F1
#
_cell.length_a   1.000
_cell.length_b   1.000
_cell.length_c   1.000
_cell.angle_alpha   90.00
_cell.angle_beta   90.00
_cell.angle_gamma   90.00
#
_symmetry.space_group_name_H-M   'P 1'
#
loop_
_entity.id
_entity.type
_entity.pdbx_description
1 polymer ?
#
loop_
_entity_poly.entity_id
_entity_poly.type
_entity_poly.pdbx_seq_one_letter_code
_entity_poly.pdbx_strand_id
1 'polypeptide(L)'
;MNLLEGAVKAGGIFVSDQNGEVVLTPEQGLPLVGKRVVLGIRAEAARLAAADAPGALPAIADAVEELGAGSVVHADLNGVPFAAALTDSVDLSPGRSRRHRDRPVPRSSVCG
;
A
#
# COMPACT_ATOMS: atom_id res chain seq x y z
N MET A 1 3.46 6.32 12.05
CA MET A 1 4.43 5.25 11.73
C MET A 1 3.66 3.95 11.68
N ASN A 2 3.71 3.22 10.57
CA ASN A 2 3.17 1.88 10.43
C ASN A 2 4.26 0.88 10.83
N LEU A 3 3.87 -0.17 11.54
CA LEU A 3 4.80 -1.21 12.01
C LEU A 3 4.29 -2.55 11.52
N LEU A 4 5.07 -3.23 10.67
CA LEU A 4 4.74 -4.54 10.16
C LEU A 4 5.73 -5.56 10.71
N GLU A 5 5.20 -6.59 11.37
CA GLU A 5 6.02 -7.71 11.82
C GLU A 5 6.26 -8.68 10.67
N GLY A 6 7.46 -9.24 10.60
CA GLY A 6 7.79 -10.16 9.54
C GLY A 6 9.20 -10.73 9.64
N ALA A 7 9.64 -11.32 8.54
CA ALA A 7 10.98 -11.84 8.41
C ALA A 7 11.60 -11.44 7.07
N VAL A 8 12.91 -11.20 7.07
CA VAL A 8 13.64 -10.99 5.81
C VAL A 8 14.07 -12.35 5.25
N LYS A 9 13.62 -12.66 4.04
CA LYS A 9 13.93 -13.89 3.31
C LYS A 9 15.13 -13.69 2.38
N ALA A 10 15.49 -14.76 1.66
CA ALA A 10 16.55 -14.71 0.66
C ALA A 10 16.32 -13.56 -0.34
N GLY A 11 17.40 -12.93 -0.80
CA GLY A 11 17.32 -11.76 -1.68
C GLY A 11 17.01 -10.44 -0.97
N GLY A 12 16.91 -10.42 0.37
CA GLY A 12 16.64 -9.19 1.12
C GLY A 12 15.17 -8.76 1.09
N ILE A 13 14.26 -9.68 0.77
CA ILE A 13 12.82 -9.42 0.68
C ILE A 13 12.22 -9.53 2.08
N PHE A 14 11.57 -8.47 2.55
CA PHE A 14 10.75 -8.53 3.76
C PHE A 14 9.41 -9.18 3.44
N VAL A 15 9.06 -10.23 4.19
CA VAL A 15 7.76 -10.90 4.12
C VAL A 15 7.00 -10.60 5.40
N SER A 16 5.86 -9.91 5.25
CA SER A 16 4.97 -9.52 6.32
C SER A 16 4.18 -10.72 6.84
N ASP A 17 3.94 -10.81 8.14
CA ASP A 17 3.07 -11.85 8.73
C ASP A 17 1.61 -11.69 8.30
N GLN A 18 1.23 -10.45 7.99
CA GLN A 18 -0.08 -10.03 7.51
C GLN A 18 -0.26 -10.30 6.02
N ASN A 19 0.62 -11.07 5.39
CA ASN A 19 0.63 -11.38 3.96
C ASN A 19 0.94 -10.17 3.07
N GLY A 20 2.09 -10.25 2.39
CA GLY A 20 2.59 -9.22 1.48
C GLY A 20 4.11 -9.15 1.52
N GLU A 21 4.70 -8.74 0.41
CA GLU A 21 6.16 -8.65 0.26
C GLU A 21 6.59 -7.22 0.00
N VAL A 22 7.63 -6.79 0.70
CA VAL A 22 8.27 -5.50 0.50
C VAL A 22 9.72 -5.75 0.12
N VAL A 23 10.10 -5.29 -1.07
CA VAL A 23 11.49 -5.32 -1.52
C VAL A 23 12.26 -4.23 -0.79
N LEU A 24 13.21 -4.62 0.05
CA LEU A 24 14.14 -3.69 0.69
C LEU A 24 15.31 -3.41 -0.25
N THR A 25 15.99 -2.27 -0.06
CA THR A 25 17.25 -2.06 -0.76
C THR A 25 18.29 -3.10 -0.29
N PRO A 26 19.25 -3.52 -1.13
CA PRO A 26 20.21 -4.56 -0.75
C PRO A 26 20.97 -4.26 0.55
N GLU A 27 21.34 -3.00 0.76
CA GLU A 27 22.02 -2.52 1.97
C GLU A 27 21.17 -2.67 3.25
N GLN A 28 19.84 -2.59 3.13
CA GLN A 28 18.90 -2.77 4.24
C GLN A 28 18.56 -4.25 4.45
N GLY A 29 18.30 -4.97 3.37
CA GLY A 29 17.74 -6.33 3.40
C GLY A 29 18.78 -7.42 3.62
N LEU A 30 19.93 -7.38 2.91
CA LEU A 30 20.91 -8.48 2.96
C LEU A 30 21.46 -8.75 4.38
N PRO A 31 21.78 -7.74 5.21
CA PRO A 31 22.26 -7.98 6.59
C PRO A 31 21.20 -8.60 7.53
N LEU A 32 19.94 -8.61 7.11
CA LEU A 32 18.80 -9.05 7.91
C LEU A 32 18.23 -10.40 7.46
N VAL A 33 18.76 -11.01 6.40
CA VAL A 33 18.29 -12.31 5.88
C VAL A 33 18.27 -13.36 7.00
N GLY A 34 17.14 -14.06 7.11
CA GLY A 34 16.88 -15.07 8.13
C GLY A 34 16.41 -14.53 9.47
N LYS A 35 16.35 -13.20 9.66
CA LYS A 35 15.94 -12.57 10.92
C LYS A 35 14.46 -12.20 10.93
N ARG A 36 13.87 -12.27 12.11
CA ARG A 36 12.60 -11.63 12.46
C ARG A 36 12.86 -10.15 12.72
N VAL A 37 12.07 -9.28 12.11
CA VAL A 37 12.21 -7.82 12.20
C VAL A 37 10.85 -7.15 12.22
N VAL A 38 10.83 -5.89 12.67
CA VAL A 38 9.67 -5.00 12.50
C VAL A 38 10.04 -3.96 11.45
N LEU A 39 9.28 -3.92 10.36
CA LEU A 39 9.43 -2.92 9.31
C LEU A 39 8.64 -1.66 9.67
N GLY A 40 9.35 -0.57 9.91
CA GLY A 40 8.75 0.75 10.10
C GLY A 40 8.53 1.46 8.77
N ILE A 41 7.28 1.72 8.42
CA ILE A 41 6.90 2.49 7.22
C ILE A 41 6.30 3.83 7.67
N ARG A 42 6.87 4.93 7.20
CA ARG A 42 6.31 6.27 7.40
C ARG A 42 4.98 6.40 6.66
N ALA A 43 4.01 7.13 7.21
CA ALA A 43 2.70 7.26 6.56
C ALA A 43 2.84 7.96 5.20
N GLU A 44 3.72 8.95 5.12
CA GLU A 44 4.10 9.69 3.91
C GLU A 44 4.93 8.88 2.91
N ALA A 45 5.48 7.72 3.31
CA ALA A 45 6.19 6.82 2.41
C ALA A 45 5.25 5.82 1.72
N ALA A 46 4.00 5.72 2.17
CA ALA A 46 2.96 4.93 1.53
C ALA A 46 2.25 5.75 0.46
N ARG A 47 1.83 5.09 -0.61
CA ARG A 47 0.98 5.68 -1.65
C ARG A 47 -0.11 4.69 -2.04
N LEU A 48 -1.25 5.21 -2.49
CA LEU A 48 -2.25 4.39 -3.14
C LEU A 48 -1.67 3.85 -4.45
N ALA A 49 -1.87 2.55 -4.69
CA ALA A 49 -1.38 1.87 -5.88
C ALA A 49 -2.48 0.97 -6.46
N ALA A 50 -2.31 0.56 -7.72
CA ALA A 50 -3.10 -0.52 -8.27
C ALA A 50 -2.82 -1.83 -7.51
N ALA A 51 -3.83 -2.69 -7.37
CA ALA A 51 -3.73 -3.90 -6.56
C ALA A 51 -2.69 -4.92 -7.08
N ASP A 52 -2.35 -4.84 -8.36
CA ASP A 52 -1.34 -5.66 -9.05
C ASP A 52 0.04 -4.99 -9.12
N ALA A 53 0.19 -3.77 -8.58
CA ALA A 53 1.47 -3.09 -8.59
C ALA A 53 2.48 -3.84 -7.68
N PRO A 54 3.76 -3.96 -8.09
CA PRO A 54 4.79 -4.57 -7.25
C PRO A 54 4.90 -3.88 -5.89
N GLY A 55 4.89 -4.68 -4.81
CA GLY A 55 4.92 -4.18 -3.43
C GLY A 55 3.60 -3.57 -2.95
N ALA A 56 2.50 -3.69 -3.70
CA ALA A 56 1.18 -3.32 -3.22
C ALA A 56 0.75 -4.25 -2.08
N LEU A 57 0.38 -3.65 -0.96
CA LEU A 57 -0.20 -4.36 0.17
C LEU A 57 -1.71 -4.07 0.18
N PRO A 58 -2.58 -5.10 0.07
CA PRO A 58 -4.01 -4.89 0.11
C PRO A 58 -4.43 -4.43 1.50
N ALA A 59 -5.19 -3.35 1.56
CA ALA A 59 -5.75 -2.79 2.78
C ALA A 59 -7.17 -2.27 2.54
N ILE A 60 -7.97 -2.21 3.60
CA ILE A 60 -9.34 -1.68 3.58
C ILE A 60 -9.32 -0.34 4.30
N ALA A 61 -9.75 0.73 3.64
CA ALA A 61 -9.86 2.03 4.27
C ALA A 61 -11.01 2.04 5.29
N ASP A 62 -10.69 2.39 6.53
CA ASP A 62 -11.65 2.53 7.63
C ASP A 62 -12.13 3.98 7.77
N ALA A 63 -11.20 4.94 7.62
CA ALA A 63 -11.49 6.35 7.73
C ALA A 63 -10.52 7.19 6.88
N VAL A 64 -10.99 8.36 6.47
CA VAL A 64 -10.17 9.40 5.83
C VAL A 64 -10.26 10.65 6.69
N GLU A 65 -9.12 11.09 7.22
CA GLU A 65 -9.00 12.33 7.98
C GLU A 65 -8.48 13.43 7.05
N GLU A 66 -9.31 14.43 6.79
CA GLU A 66 -8.93 15.59 5.98
C GLU A 66 -8.13 16.59 6.81
N LEU A 67 -6.94 16.92 6.33
CA LEU A 67 -6.06 17.94 6.87
C LEU A 67 -6.02 19.11 5.87
N GLY A 68 -5.87 20.36 6.32
CA GLY A 68 -6.06 21.51 5.43
C GLY A 68 -5.29 21.50 4.08
N ALA A 69 -4.17 20.76 3.99
CA ALA A 69 -3.37 20.61 2.78
C ALA A 69 -3.18 19.14 2.32
N GLY A 70 -4.00 18.20 2.80
CA GLY A 70 -3.87 16.79 2.46
C GLY A 70 -4.83 15.90 3.25
N SER A 71 -4.61 14.59 3.26
CA SER A 71 -5.43 13.68 4.06
C SER A 71 -4.60 12.54 4.64
N VAL A 72 -5.09 11.93 5.71
CA VAL A 72 -4.57 10.69 6.26
C VAL A 72 -5.63 9.60 6.10
N VAL A 73 -5.29 8.56 5.35
CA VAL A 73 -6.14 7.37 5.23
C VAL A 73 -5.74 6.39 6.31
N HIS A 74 -6.67 6.08 7.21
CA HIS A 74 -6.57 4.98 8.16
C HIS A 74 -7.16 3.72 7.52
N ALA A 75 -6.43 2.62 7.61
CA ALA A 75 -6.81 1.37 6.97
C ALA A 75 -6.44 0.15 7.82
N ASP A 76 -7.22 -0.90 7.65
CA ASP A 76 -6.91 -2.26 8.10
C ASP A 76 -6.09 -2.99 7.03
N LEU A 77 -4.90 -3.43 7.41
CA LEU A 77 -4.03 -4.28 6.61
C LEU A 77 -4.02 -5.69 7.20
N ASN A 78 -5.04 -6.47 6.86
CA ASN A 78 -5.23 -7.85 7.34
C ASN A 78 -5.16 -7.94 8.88
N GLY A 79 -5.90 -7.08 9.57
CA GLY A 79 -5.96 -7.02 11.04
C GLY A 79 -4.91 -6.13 11.69
N VAL A 80 -4.05 -5.44 10.92
CA VAL A 80 -3.07 -4.50 11.45
C VAL A 80 -3.39 -3.07 11.04
N PRO A 81 -3.44 -2.12 12.00
CA PRO A 81 -3.62 -0.71 11.70
C PRO A 81 -2.51 -0.17 10.79
N PHE A 82 -2.92 0.52 9.72
CA PHE A 82 -2.03 1.14 8.77
C PHE A 82 -2.53 2.55 8.42
N ALA A 83 -1.61 3.47 8.16
CA ALA A 83 -1.92 4.83 7.76
C ALA A 83 -1.13 5.25 6.52
N ALA A 84 -1.77 5.97 5.60
CA ALA A 84 -1.12 6.61 4.47
C ALA A 84 -1.41 8.12 4.48
N ALA A 85 -0.37 8.95 4.40
CA ALA A 85 -0.51 10.40 4.30
C ALA A 85 -0.45 10.79 2.82
N LEU A 86 -1.49 11.50 2.36
CA LEU A 86 -1.68 11.92 0.98
C LEU A 86 -1.59 13.44 0.90
N THR A 87 -0.87 13.96 -0.10
CA THR A 87 -0.73 15.40 -0.34
C THR A 87 -1.89 15.99 -1.12
N ASP A 88 -2.74 15.15 -1.72
CA ASP A 88 -3.92 15.57 -2.47
C ASP A 88 -5.18 14.96 -1.83
N SER A 89 -6.30 15.67 -1.95
CA SER A 89 -7.60 15.15 -1.56
C SER A 89 -7.98 14.01 -2.50
N VAL A 90 -8.20 12.81 -1.94
CA VAL A 90 -8.62 11.64 -2.72
C VAL A 90 -10.03 11.25 -2.33
N ASP A 91 -10.92 11.13 -3.31
CA ASP A 91 -12.26 10.60 -3.10
C ASP A 91 -12.18 9.08 -2.83
N LEU A 92 -12.04 8.76 -1.54
CA LEU A 92 -12.07 7.43 -0.95
C LEU A 92 -13.25 7.36 0.01
N SER A 93 -14.18 6.45 -0.27
CA SER A 93 -15.24 6.10 0.68
C SER A 93 -14.78 4.92 1.56
N PRO A 94 -14.98 4.97 2.89
CA PRO A 94 -14.73 3.85 3.79
C PRO A 94 -15.36 2.54 3.29
N GLY A 95 -14.65 1.41 3.46
CA GLY A 95 -15.10 0.08 3.03
C GLY A 95 -15.02 -0.21 1.52
N ARG A 96 -14.50 0.71 0.69
CA ARG A 96 -14.39 0.51 -0.77
C ARG A 96 -13.00 -0.01 -1.18
N SER A 97 -12.88 -1.29 -1.50
CA SER A 97 -11.74 -1.82 -2.27
C SER A 97 -11.84 -1.36 -3.74
N ARG A 98 -10.90 -0.56 -4.26
CA ARG A 98 -10.91 -0.20 -5.69
C ARG A 98 -10.54 -1.40 -6.56
N ARG A 99 -11.54 -2.13 -7.06
CA ARG A 99 -11.40 -2.90 -8.30
C ARG A 99 -11.55 -1.92 -9.46
N HIS A 100 -10.49 -1.73 -10.24
CA HIS A 100 -10.52 -0.94 -11.45
C HIS A 100 -11.39 -1.65 -12.50
N ARG A 101 -12.68 -1.34 -12.53
CA ARG A 101 -13.52 -1.62 -13.67
C ARG A 101 -14.17 -0.33 -14.14
N ASP A 102 -13.34 0.56 -14.68
CA ASP A 102 -13.77 1.60 -15.62
C ASP A 102 -12.61 1.96 -16.55
N ARG A 103 -12.51 1.22 -17.65
CA ARG A 103 -11.86 1.73 -18.87
C ARG A 103 -13.00 1.97 -19.87
N PRO A 104 -13.31 3.22 -20.23
CA PRO A 104 -14.23 3.44 -21.34
C PRO A 104 -13.54 2.93 -22.61
N VAL A 105 -14.19 1.97 -23.27
CA VAL A 105 -13.82 1.54 -24.62
C VAL A 105 -14.14 2.71 -25.56
N PRO A 106 -13.18 3.29 -26.31
CA PRO A 106 -13.54 4.23 -27.35
C PRO A 106 -14.34 3.47 -28.40
N ARG A 107 -15.61 3.83 -28.58
CA ARG A 107 -16.38 3.45 -29.76
C ARG A 107 -15.72 4.14 -30.95
N SER A 108 -14.93 3.40 -31.72
CA SER A 108 -14.57 3.82 -33.07
C SER A 108 -15.86 3.82 -33.90
N SER A 109 -16.39 5.02 -34.19
CA SER A 109 -17.30 5.22 -35.30
C SER A 109 -16.50 5.08 -36.59
N VAL A 110 -16.64 3.96 -37.28
CA VAL A 110 -16.33 3.89 -38.70
C VAL A 110 -17.56 4.43 -39.44
N CYS A 111 -17.47 5.68 -39.87
CA CYS A 111 -18.32 6.28 -40.89
C CYS A 111 -17.40 6.98 -41.89
N GLY A 112 -17.52 6.61 -43.17
CA GLY A 112 -16.88 7.30 -44.31
C GLY A 112 -15.65 6.59 -44.83
#